data_AF-A0A3B3SRS8-F1
#
_entry.id   AF-A0A3B3SRS8-F1
#
_cell.length_a   1.000
_cell.length_b   1.000
_cell.length_c   1.000
_cell.angle_alpha   90.00
_cell.angle_beta   90.00
_cell.angle_gamma   90.00
#
_symmetry.space_group_name_H-M   'P 1'
#
loop_
_entity.id
_entity.type
_entity.pdbx_description
1 polymer ?
#
loop_
_entity_poly.entity_id
_entity_poly.type
_entity_poly.pdbx_seq_one_letter_code
_entity_poly.pdbx_strand_id
1 'polypeptide(L)'
;MPLSAAVISDVQKLVLYETRARYFLVGSNQAQTKHRVLKIDRTEPKDLVIIDDKHVYNQQELRELLGRLELGNRTKIGQKGSSGLSRAVSACGIVVPGLGFSCRRVPSEDG
;
A
#
# COMPACT_ATOMS: atom_id res chain seq x y z
N MET A 1 -9.57 -27.74 -2.73
CA MET A 1 -8.44 -27.31 -1.88
C MET A 1 -8.16 -25.84 -2.19
N PRO A 2 -8.53 -24.85 -1.37
CA PRO A 2 -8.11 -23.49 -1.67
C PRO A 2 -6.62 -23.39 -1.34
N LEU A 3 -5.82 -23.04 -2.36
CA LEU A 3 -4.44 -22.62 -2.18
C LEU A 3 -4.45 -21.49 -1.16
N SER A 4 -3.83 -21.74 -0.01
CA SER A 4 -3.58 -20.75 1.04
C SER A 4 -2.68 -19.66 0.46
N ALA A 5 -3.28 -18.71 -0.26
CA ALA A 5 -2.62 -17.51 -0.75
C ALA A 5 -1.97 -16.88 0.46
N ALA A 6 -0.63 -16.87 0.50
CA ALA A 6 0.20 -16.52 1.65
C ALA A 6 -0.47 -15.47 2.54
N VAL A 7 -1.20 -15.95 3.53
CA VAL A 7 -1.94 -15.09 4.45
C VAL A 7 -0.86 -14.53 5.34
N ILE A 8 -0.62 -13.21 5.24
CA ILE A 8 0.20 -12.54 6.24
C ILE A 8 -0.59 -12.68 7.53
N SER A 9 -0.10 -13.52 8.44
CA SER A 9 -0.83 -13.97 9.63
C SER A 9 -1.26 -12.81 10.54
N ASP A 10 -0.62 -11.64 10.39
CA ASP A 10 -0.95 -10.44 11.14
C ASP A 10 -0.45 -9.19 10.37
N VAL A 11 -1.35 -8.50 9.67
CA VAL A 11 -1.03 -7.20 9.05
C VAL A 11 -1.16 -6.14 10.14
N GLN A 12 -0.03 -5.58 10.57
CA GLN A 12 0.01 -4.63 11.68
C GLN A 12 0.17 -3.19 11.22
N LYS A 13 0.81 -2.98 10.08
CA LYS A 13 1.04 -1.66 9.49
C LYS A 13 0.46 -1.59 8.10
N LEU A 14 -0.31 -0.56 7.85
CA LEU A 14 -0.93 -0.23 6.57
C LEU A 14 -0.45 1.14 6.14
N VAL A 15 0.08 1.23 4.93
CA VAL A 15 0.51 2.51 4.34
C VAL A 15 -0.24 2.70 3.04
N LEU A 16 -0.95 3.82 2.92
CA LEU A 16 -1.66 4.20 1.71
C LEU A 16 -0.81 5.20 0.94
N TYR A 17 -0.44 4.81 -0.28
CA TYR A 17 0.15 5.70 -1.27
C TYR A 17 -0.91 6.13 -2.27
N GLU A 18 -0.89 7.39 -2.63
CA GLU A 18 -1.82 8.01 -3.56
C GLU A 18 -1.10 8.43 -4.83
N THR A 19 -1.76 8.21 -5.95
CA THR A 19 -1.42 8.79 -7.26
C THR A 19 -2.69 9.42 -7.84
N ARG A 20 -2.54 10.16 -8.96
CA ARG A 20 -3.67 10.80 -9.64
C ARG A 20 -4.78 9.81 -10.05
N ALA A 21 -4.41 8.60 -10.47
CA ALA A 21 -5.37 7.62 -11.00
C ALA A 21 -5.59 6.41 -10.08
N ARG A 22 -4.73 6.17 -9.10
CA ARG A 22 -4.76 4.94 -8.27
C ARG A 22 -4.33 5.17 -6.84
N TYR A 23 -4.88 4.39 -5.92
CA TYR A 23 -4.32 4.20 -4.60
C TYR A 23 -3.57 2.87 -4.52
N PHE A 24 -2.49 2.84 -3.75
CA PHE A 24 -1.71 1.64 -3.43
C PHE A 24 -1.69 1.46 -1.92
N LEU A 25 -2.37 0.44 -1.43
CA LEU A 25 -2.40 0.10 -0.01
C LEU A 25 -1.38 -1.01 0.26
N VAL A 26 -0.37 -0.71 1.07
CA VAL A 26 0.71 -1.62 1.44
C VAL A 26 0.47 -2.12 2.85
N GLY A 27 0.12 -3.39 2.99
CA GLY A 27 0.02 -4.09 4.27
C GLY A 27 1.33 -4.79 4.61
N SER A 28 1.80 -4.63 5.85
CA SER A 28 3.06 -5.20 6.33
C SER A 28 2.85 -6.01 7.60
N ASN A 29 3.64 -7.08 7.76
CA ASN A 29 3.73 -7.82 9.00
C ASN A 29 4.47 -7.02 10.10
N GLN A 30 4.41 -7.49 11.35
CA GLN A 30 5.07 -6.85 12.50
C GLN A 30 6.56 -6.57 12.25
N ALA A 31 7.27 -7.57 11.72
CA ALA A 31 8.70 -7.47 11.44
C ALA A 31 9.04 -6.61 10.22
N GLN A 32 8.06 -6.10 9.47
CA GLN A 32 8.24 -5.35 8.21
C GLN A 32 9.15 -6.08 7.21
N THR A 33 9.05 -7.41 7.17
CA THR A 33 9.81 -8.27 6.25
C THR A 33 8.97 -8.78 5.08
N LYS A 34 7.65 -8.78 5.24
CA LYS A 34 6.68 -9.24 4.26
C LYS A 34 5.65 -8.15 4.04
N HIS A 35 5.48 -7.76 2.79
CA HIS A 35 4.56 -6.73 2.37
C HIS A 35 3.62 -7.26 1.28
N ARG A 36 2.35 -6.87 1.34
CA ARG A 36 1.37 -7.10 0.28
C ARG A 36 0.82 -5.76 -0.20
N VAL A 37 0.55 -5.67 -1.49
CA VAL A 37 0.08 -4.45 -2.13
C VAL A 37 -1.28 -4.69 -2.76
N LEU A 38 -2.25 -3.85 -2.38
CA LEU A 38 -3.55 -3.74 -3.04
C LEU A 38 -3.56 -2.47 -3.89
N LYS A 39 -4.03 -2.59 -5.13
CA LYS A 39 -4.22 -1.46 -6.06
C LYS A 39 -5.70 -1.15 -6.14
N ILE A 40 -6.04 0.12 -5.98
CA ILE A 40 -7.42 0.60 -6.07
C ILE A 40 -7.47 1.63 -7.18
N ASP A 41 -8.34 1.44 -8.16
CA ASP A 41 -8.51 2.42 -9.23
C ASP A 41 -9.40 3.60 -8.76
N ARG A 42 -9.00 4.83 -9.10
CA ARG A 42 -9.73 6.07 -8.77
C ARG A 42 -10.49 6.64 -9.96
N THR A 43 -10.29 6.08 -11.15
CA THR A 43 -10.85 6.63 -12.38
C THR A 43 -12.31 6.22 -12.60
N GLU A 44 -12.75 5.15 -11.94
CA GLU A 44 -14.13 4.67 -11.95
C GLU A 44 -14.86 5.11 -10.67
N PRO A 45 -15.77 6.11 -10.75
CA PRO A 45 -16.51 6.58 -9.57
C PRO A 45 -17.71 5.70 -9.19
N LYS A 46 -18.09 4.74 -10.04
CA LYS A 46 -19.30 3.90 -9.86
C LYS A 46 -18.99 2.51 -9.32
N ASP A 47 -17.83 1.96 -9.68
CA ASP A 47 -17.39 0.63 -9.27
C ASP A 47 -16.01 0.70 -8.65
N LEU A 48 -15.88 0.17 -7.43
CA LEU A 48 -14.62 0.13 -6.72
C LEU A 48 -13.80 -1.07 -7.23
N VAL A 49 -12.84 -0.80 -8.12
CA VAL A 49 -11.94 -1.83 -8.65
C VAL A 49 -10.74 -2.01 -7.72
N ILE A 50 -10.70 -3.15 -7.02
CA ILE A 50 -9.58 -3.55 -6.15
C ILE A 50 -8.85 -4.73 -6.78
N ILE A 51 -7.53 -4.59 -6.94
CA ILE A 51 -6.65 -5.60 -7.53
C ILE A 51 -5.61 -6.00 -6.49
N ASP A 52 -5.60 -7.28 -6.13
CA ASP A 52 -4.56 -7.87 -5.27
C ASP A 52 -3.43 -8.42 -6.14
N ASP A 53 -2.19 -7.98 -5.89
CA ASP A 53 -1.03 -8.47 -6.63
C ASP A 53 -0.70 -9.94 -6.31
N LYS A 54 -1.31 -10.54 -5.27
CA LYS A 54 -1.07 -11.90 -4.76
C LYS A 54 0.39 -12.22 -4.41
N HIS A 55 1.28 -11.26 -4.58
CA HIS A 55 2.70 -11.37 -4.37
C HIS A 55 3.07 -10.84 -2.98
N VAL A 56 3.99 -11.54 -2.31
CA VAL A 56 4.56 -11.11 -1.04
C VAL A 56 5.91 -10.48 -1.34
N TYR A 57 5.96 -9.15 -1.28
CA TYR A 57 7.17 -8.37 -1.49
C TYR A 57 8.03 -8.40 -0.23
N ASN A 58 9.35 -8.51 -0.41
CA ASN A 58 10.31 -8.16 0.62
C ASN A 58 10.53 -6.63 0.68
N GLN A 59 11.30 -6.16 1.66
CA GLN A 59 11.53 -4.72 1.86
C GLN A 59 12.23 -4.05 0.67
N GLN A 60 13.15 -4.76 0.00
CA GLN A 60 13.90 -4.25 -1.15
C GLN A 60 13.00 -4.16 -2.39
N GLU A 61 12.25 -5.21 -2.69
CA GLU A 61 11.30 -5.26 -3.80
C GLU A 61 10.19 -4.21 -3.63
N LEU A 62 9.72 -3.99 -2.40
CA LEU A 62 8.76 -2.93 -2.12
C LEU A 62 9.35 -1.55 -2.41
N ARG A 63 10.59 -1.27 -1.96
CA ARG A 63 11.27 0.00 -2.28
C ARG A 63 11.41 0.21 -3.77
N GLU A 64 11.82 -0.82 -4.50
CA GLU A 64 11.94 -0.77 -5.97
C GLU A 64 10.59 -0.56 -6.66
N LEU A 65 9.53 -1.22 -6.18
CA LEU A 65 8.17 -1.03 -6.67
C LEU A 65 7.71 0.41 -6.48
N LEU A 66 7.88 0.97 -5.27
CA LEU A 66 7.50 2.34 -4.96
C LEU A 66 8.32 3.35 -5.79
N GLY A 67 9.64 3.15 -5.91
CA GLY A 67 10.50 4.01 -6.71
C GLY A 67 10.15 3.99 -8.21
N ARG A 68 9.77 2.82 -8.74
CA ARG A 68 9.25 2.70 -10.11
C ARG A 68 7.92 3.43 -10.29
N LEU A 69 7.02 3.39 -9.30
CA LEU A 69 5.76 4.12 -9.34
C LEU A 69 6.02 5.63 -9.31
N GLU A 70 6.98 6.10 -8.52
CA GLU A 70 7.39 7.50 -8.50
C GLU A 70 7.96 7.96 -9.84
N LEU A 71 8.92 7.21 -10.41
CA LEU A 71 9.56 7.53 -11.69
C LEU A 71 8.57 7.46 -12.87
N GLY A 72 7.75 6.40 -12.93
CA GLY A 72 6.79 6.19 -14.00
C GLY A 72 5.65 7.22 -14.02
N ASN A 73 5.27 7.75 -12.87
CA ASN A 73 4.31 8.85 -12.79
C ASN A 73 4.94 10.22 -13.07
N ARG A 74 6.26 10.38 -12.83
CA ARG A 74 6.99 11.61 -13.13
C ARG A 74 7.26 11.81 -14.62
N THR A 75 7.48 10.74 -15.39
CA THR A 75 7.84 10.85 -16.82
C THR A 75 6.66 11.14 -17.75
N LYS A 76 5.41 10.95 -17.31
CA LYS A 76 4.23 11.28 -18.12
C LYS A 76 3.92 12.77 -18.21
N ILE A 77 4.52 13.60 -17.35
CA ILE A 77 4.26 15.04 -17.30
C ILE A 77 5.61 15.73 -17.08
N GLY A 78 6.03 16.61 -17.99
CA GLY A 78 7.27 17.37 -17.92
C GLY A 78 7.33 18.42 -16.80
N GLN A 79 6.92 18.08 -15.58
CA GLN A 79 6.89 18.97 -14.42
C GLN A 79 7.84 18.47 -13.33
N LYS A 80 8.96 19.19 -13.19
CA LYS A 80 9.78 19.23 -11.98
C LYS A 80 8.94 19.91 -10.89
N GLY A 81 8.27 19.18 -9.99
CA GLY A 81 7.64 19.87 -8.86
C GLY A 81 6.88 19.06 -7.81
N SER A 82 6.17 17.98 -8.18
CA SER A 82 5.51 17.13 -7.18
C SER A 82 5.79 15.66 -7.44
N SER A 83 6.07 14.91 -6.39
CA SER A 83 6.18 13.46 -6.46
C SER A 83 4.92 12.88 -7.13
N GLY A 84 5.10 12.00 -8.12
CA GLY A 84 3.98 11.34 -8.82
C GLY A 84 3.25 10.30 -7.94
N LEU A 85 3.81 10.03 -6.76
CA LEU A 85 3.31 9.17 -5.71
C LEU A 85 3.45 9.96 -4.39
N SER A 86 2.37 10.12 -3.64
CA SER A 86 2.40 10.72 -2.31
C SER A 86 2.07 9.66 -1.27
N ARG A 87 2.76 9.68 -0.12
CA ARG A 87 2.41 8.82 1.01
C ARG A 87 1.30 9.52 1.80
N ALA A 88 0.06 9.15 1.51
CA ALA A 88 -1.11 9.84 2.03
C ALA A 88 -1.31 9.58 3.53
N VAL A 89 -1.21 8.31 3.97
CA VAL A 89 -1.51 7.92 5.35
C VAL A 89 -0.71 6.68 5.75
N SER A 90 -0.22 6.63 6.99
CA SER A 90 0.18 5.40 7.66
C SER A 90 -0.81 5.09 8.79
N ALA A 91 -1.13 3.83 9.00
CA ALA A 91 -1.97 3.38 10.10
C ALA A 91 -1.41 2.08 10.68
N CYS A 92 -1.55 1.94 12.01
CA CYS A 92 -1.25 0.68 12.69
C CYS A 92 -2.53 0.14 13.32
N GLY A 93 -2.71 -1.18 13.26
CA GLY A 93 -3.85 -1.89 13.83
C GLY A 93 -3.42 -2.98 14.81
N ILE A 94 -4.12 -3.11 15.93
CA ILE A 94 -4.01 -4.29 16.81
C ILE A 94 -5.06 -5.29 16.35
N VAL A 95 -4.63 -6.49 15.94
CA VAL A 95 -5.54 -7.59 15.58
C VAL A 95 -5.73 -8.46 16.82
N VAL A 96 -6.83 -8.26 17.55
CA VAL A 96 -7.21 -9.14 18.65
C VAL A 96 -8.31 -10.09 18.16
N PRO A 97 -8.08 -11.42 18.16
CA PRO A 97 -9.12 -12.38 17.81
C PRO A 97 -10.36 -12.16 18.70
N GLY A 98 -11.50 -11.79 18.09
CA GLY A 98 -12.77 -11.58 18.79
C GLY A 98 -13.06 -10.16 19.30
N LEU A 99 -12.11 -9.21 19.20
CA LEU A 99 -12.30 -7.83 19.70
C LEU A 99 -12.20 -6.74 18.62
N GLY A 100 -12.03 -7.14 17.35
CA GLY A 100 -12.03 -6.23 16.21
C GLY A 100 -10.69 -5.52 15.96
N PHE A 101 -10.63 -4.75 14.87
CA PHE A 101 -9.44 -4.00 14.45
C PHE A 101 -9.52 -2.56 14.96
N SER A 102 -8.54 -2.13 15.75
CA SER A 102 -8.40 -0.72 16.17
C SER A 102 -7.29 -0.04 15.37
N CYS A 103 -7.65 0.70 14.32
CA CYS A 103 -6.70 1.45 13.49
C CYS A 103 -6.46 2.86 14.03
N ARG A 104 -5.21 3.21 14.37
CA ARG A 104 -4.82 4.58 14.70
C ARG A 104 -4.10 5.21 13.49
N ARG A 105 -4.55 6.40 13.06
CA ARG A 105 -3.86 7.19 12.04
C ARG A 105 -2.51 7.64 12.61
N VAL A 106 -1.43 7.31 11.93
CA VAL A 106 -0.07 7.76 12.26
C VAL A 106 0.27 8.88 11.26
N PRO A 107 0.67 10.08 11.73
CA PRO A 107 1.13 11.13 10.82
C PRO A 107 2.31 10.59 10.00
N SER A 108 2.31 10.85 8.69
CA SER A 108 3.42 10.50 7.82
C SER A 108 4.65 11.29 8.29
N GLU A 109 5.65 10.61 8.85
CA GLU A 109 6.96 11.20 9.15
C GLU A 109 7.69 11.37 7.82
N ASP A 110 7.36 12.44 7.11
CA ASP A 110 8.12 12.95 5.98
C ASP A 110 9.25 13.81 6.54
N GLY A 111 10.47 13.27 6.48
CA GLY A 111 11.73 14.00 6.68
C GLY A 111 12.31 14.43 5.35
#